data_AF-Q0SBQ3-F1
#
_entry.id   AF-Q0SBQ3-F1
#
_cell.length_a   1.000
_cell.length_b   1.000
_cell.length_c   1.000
_cell.angle_alpha   90.00
_cell.angle_beta   90.00
_cell.angle_gamma   90.00
#
_symmetry.space_group_name_H-M   'P 1'
#
loop_
_entity.id
_entity.type
_entity.pdbx_description
1 polymer ?
#
loop_
_entity_poly.entity_id
_entity_poly.type
_entity_poly.pdbx_seq_one_letter_code
_entity_poly.pdbx_strand_id
1 'polypeptide(L)'
;MPRTQVSTQVPSQRSSYSWTPPATLRSTAGLHKRKVMLREQNPTVPALSPNEWEWRQHARCRYFDANLFFDPADDSTDEHAAKAICNHCPVLTHCRDYAVDAKEPHGIWGGLSPAERKRQRWFNRFKTTPTVPEQRCS
;
A
#
# COMPACT_ATOMS: atom_id res chain seq x y z
N MET A 1 -2.78 65.02 7.03
CA MET A 1 -2.56 64.29 5.76
C MET A 1 -3.12 62.87 5.92
N PRO A 2 -4.32 62.57 5.42
CA PRO A 2 -4.91 61.23 5.52
C PRO A 2 -4.33 60.29 4.45
N ARG A 3 -3.90 59.09 4.86
CA ARG A 3 -3.52 58.01 3.95
C ARG A 3 -4.79 57.33 3.43
N THR A 4 -5.10 57.58 2.16
CA THR A 4 -6.19 56.98 1.40
C THR A 4 -6.01 55.46 1.31
N GLN A 5 -7.05 54.69 1.63
CA GLN A 5 -7.09 53.24 1.41
C GLN A 5 -7.32 52.94 -0.07
N VAL A 6 -6.57 51.98 -0.62
CA VAL A 6 -6.80 51.42 -1.95
C VAL A 6 -7.71 50.20 -1.81
N SER A 7 -8.93 50.33 -2.31
CA SER A 7 -9.93 49.26 -2.32
C SER A 7 -9.71 48.39 -3.56
N THR A 8 -9.24 47.16 -3.36
CA THR A 8 -9.16 46.12 -4.38
C THR A 8 -10.55 45.62 -4.75
N GLN A 9 -10.99 45.88 -5.97
CA GLN A 9 -12.17 45.25 -6.57
C GLN A 9 -11.73 44.25 -7.64
N VAL A 10 -12.06 42.98 -7.41
CA VAL A 10 -11.92 41.87 -8.37
C VAL A 10 -13.26 41.70 -9.10
N PRO A 11 -13.31 41.69 -10.45
CA PRO A 11 -14.57 41.47 -11.15
C PRO A 11 -14.99 39.99 -11.08
N SER A 12 -16.14 39.75 -10.44
CA SER A 12 -16.87 38.49 -10.44
C SER A 12 -17.58 38.29 -11.79
N GLN A 13 -16.95 37.57 -12.72
CA GLN A 13 -17.61 37.12 -13.95
C GLN A 13 -18.24 35.74 -13.72
N ARG A 14 -19.55 35.75 -13.45
CA ARG A 14 -20.41 34.56 -13.36
C ARG A 14 -20.79 34.14 -14.78
N SER A 15 -20.09 33.16 -15.33
CA SER A 15 -20.42 32.59 -16.64
C SER A 15 -21.63 31.66 -16.50
N SER A 16 -22.76 32.07 -17.07
CA SER A 16 -24.01 31.32 -17.13
C SER A 16 -24.01 30.41 -18.36
N TYR A 17 -23.52 29.17 -18.21
CA TYR A 17 -23.73 28.14 -19.22
C TYR A 17 -25.02 27.37 -18.89
N SER A 18 -26.10 27.74 -19.57
CA SER A 18 -27.37 27.02 -19.59
C SER A 18 -27.26 25.79 -20.49
N TRP A 19 -26.92 24.64 -19.93
CA TRP A 19 -26.99 23.35 -20.63
C TRP A 19 -28.40 22.78 -20.55
N THR A 20 -29.16 22.90 -21.63
CA THR A 20 -30.41 22.15 -21.82
C THR A 20 -30.09 20.81 -22.50
N PRO A 21 -30.42 19.66 -21.88
CA PRO A 21 -30.34 18.39 -22.58
C PRO A 21 -31.56 18.20 -23.50
N PRO A 22 -31.40 17.65 -24.72
CA PRO A 22 -32.55 17.30 -25.55
C PRO A 22 -33.29 16.09 -24.98
N ALA A 23 -34.62 16.20 -24.99
CA ALA A 23 -35.52 15.13 -24.58
C ALA A 23 -35.60 14.01 -25.62
N THR A 24 -35.53 12.79 -25.09
CA THR A 24 -36.15 11.54 -25.58
C THR A 24 -35.73 10.97 -26.93
N LEU A 25 -35.15 9.76 -26.86
CA LEU A 25 -35.51 8.68 -27.76
C LEU A 25 -35.77 7.40 -26.96
N ARG A 26 -36.99 6.89 -27.16
CA ARG A 26 -37.62 5.73 -26.55
C ARG A 26 -37.05 4.46 -27.16
N SER A 27 -36.45 3.59 -26.35
CA SER A 27 -36.12 2.21 -26.75
C SER A 27 -37.17 1.25 -26.24
N THR A 28 -37.83 0.57 -27.18
CA THR A 28 -38.76 -0.53 -26.93
C THR A 28 -38.03 -1.87 -27.01
N ALA A 29 -38.39 -2.75 -26.08
CA ALA A 29 -38.29 -4.21 -26.15
C ALA A 29 -36.90 -4.86 -25.94
N GLY A 30 -36.90 -5.91 -25.09
CA GLY A 30 -35.78 -6.84 -25.01
C GLY A 30 -35.65 -7.59 -23.69
N LEU A 31 -36.72 -8.19 -23.19
CA LEU A 31 -36.68 -9.15 -22.07
C LEU A 31 -35.85 -10.39 -22.47
N HIS A 32 -34.54 -10.32 -22.34
CA HIS A 32 -33.66 -11.48 -22.39
C HIS A 32 -33.52 -12.02 -20.97
N LYS A 33 -34.43 -12.93 -20.59
CA LYS A 33 -34.24 -13.82 -19.44
C LYS A 33 -33.00 -14.67 -19.71
N ARG A 34 -31.82 -14.19 -19.33
CA ARG A 34 -30.65 -15.05 -19.16
C ARG A 34 -30.86 -15.75 -17.82
N LYS A 35 -31.35 -16.99 -17.87
CA LYS A 35 -31.20 -17.97 -16.78
C LYS A 35 -29.69 -18.10 -16.56
N VAL A 36 -29.14 -17.34 -15.63
CA VAL A 36 -27.80 -17.62 -15.08
C VAL A 36 -28.00 -18.87 -14.23
N MET A 37 -27.76 -20.03 -14.86
CA MET A 37 -27.50 -21.27 -14.14
C MET A 37 -26.41 -20.95 -13.09
N LEU A 38 -26.69 -21.33 -11.86
CA LEU A 38 -25.76 -21.27 -10.73
C LEU A 38 -24.37 -21.72 -11.15
N ARG A 39 -23.40 -20.81 -11.06
CA ARG A 39 -22.06 -21.19 -10.66
C ARG A 39 -21.54 -20.09 -9.77
N GLU A 40 -21.96 -20.16 -8.52
CA GLU A 40 -21.29 -19.54 -7.40
C GLU A 40 -19.90 -20.19 -7.31
N GLN A 41 -19.02 -19.80 -8.23
CA GLN A 41 -17.61 -20.05 -8.11
C GLN A 41 -17.16 -19.09 -7.03
N ASN A 42 -17.34 -19.50 -5.77
CA ASN A 42 -16.48 -19.01 -4.71
C ASN A 42 -15.09 -19.50 -5.13
N PRO A 43 -14.21 -18.65 -5.71
CA PRO A 43 -12.85 -19.09 -5.93
C PRO A 43 -12.36 -19.53 -4.56
N THR A 44 -11.89 -20.77 -4.46
CA THR A 44 -11.12 -21.19 -3.30
C THR A 44 -9.87 -20.33 -3.31
N VAL A 45 -9.99 -19.09 -2.84
CA VAL A 45 -8.87 -18.36 -2.26
C VAL A 45 -8.36 -19.34 -1.22
N PRO A 46 -7.15 -19.90 -1.38
CA PRO A 46 -6.59 -20.70 -0.30
C PRO A 46 -6.71 -19.81 0.93
N ALA A 47 -7.42 -20.30 1.95
CA ALA A 47 -7.55 -19.55 3.18
C ALA A 47 -6.11 -19.27 3.62
N LEU A 48 -5.68 -18.03 3.43
CA LEU A 48 -4.39 -17.53 3.91
C LEU A 48 -4.35 -18.02 5.34
N SER A 49 -3.41 -18.92 5.63
CA SER A 49 -3.44 -19.67 6.88
C SER A 49 -3.60 -18.65 8.01
N PRO A 50 -4.48 -18.87 9.02
CA PRO A 50 -4.69 -17.92 10.12
C PRO A 50 -3.36 -17.40 10.71
N ASN A 51 -2.33 -18.24 10.66
CA ASN A 51 -0.94 -17.99 11.04
C ASN A 51 -0.27 -16.81 10.31
N GLU A 52 -0.64 -16.47 9.07
CA GLU A 52 -0.04 -15.33 8.33
C GLU A 52 -0.36 -13.98 8.99
N TRP A 53 -1.42 -13.90 9.80
CA TRP A 53 -1.75 -12.71 10.56
C TRP A 53 -1.37 -12.80 12.04
N GLU A 54 -1.35 -14.00 12.62
CA GLU A 54 -1.10 -14.22 14.05
C GLU A 54 0.24 -13.69 14.53
N TRP A 55 1.30 -13.79 13.73
CA TRP A 55 2.61 -13.26 14.12
C TRP A 55 2.58 -11.74 14.33
N ARG A 56 1.74 -11.01 13.58
CA ARG A 56 1.61 -9.55 13.73
C ARG A 56 1.07 -9.19 15.10
N GLN A 57 0.27 -10.05 15.72
CA GLN A 57 -0.30 -9.81 17.06
C GLN A 57 0.77 -9.80 18.16
N HIS A 58 1.89 -10.49 17.92
CA HIS A 58 3.04 -10.55 18.81
C HIS A 58 4.07 -9.45 18.54
N ALA A 59 3.79 -8.52 17.62
CA ALA A 59 4.71 -7.46 17.26
C ALA A 59 4.81 -6.39 18.36
N ARG A 60 6.04 -6.14 18.83
CA ARG A 60 6.34 -5.15 19.86
C ARG A 60 5.97 -3.72 19.45
N CYS A 61 6.04 -3.39 18.15
CA CYS A 61 5.69 -2.06 17.63
C CYS A 61 4.23 -1.66 17.87
N ARG A 62 3.33 -2.61 18.15
CA ARG A 62 1.90 -2.33 18.43
C ARG A 62 1.65 -1.51 19.70
N TYR A 63 2.64 -1.45 20.59
CA TYR A 63 2.58 -0.68 21.83
C TYR A 63 3.13 0.75 21.67
N PHE A 64 3.49 1.15 20.45
CA PHE A 64 4.10 2.44 20.13
C PHE A 64 3.26 3.18 19.08
N ASP A 65 3.52 4.47 18.93
CA ASP A 65 2.85 5.31 17.93
C ASP A 65 3.20 4.86 16.51
N ALA A 66 2.21 4.83 15.61
CA ALA A 66 2.39 4.38 14.24
C ALA A 66 3.25 5.36 13.40
N ASN A 67 3.18 6.66 13.69
CA ASN A 67 3.92 7.69 12.96
C ASN A 67 5.44 7.49 13.10
N LEU A 68 5.88 6.93 14.23
CA LEU A 68 7.29 6.57 14.45
C LEU A 68 7.83 5.60 13.39
N PHE A 69 6.96 4.75 12.82
CA PHE A 69 7.35 3.73 11.85
C PHE A 69 7.05 4.11 10.41
N PHE A 70 6.02 4.90 10.14
CA PHE A 70 5.51 5.16 8.78
C PHE A 70 5.77 6.57 8.27
N ASP A 71 5.88 7.55 9.16
CA ASP A 71 6.15 8.96 8.83
C ASP A 71 7.39 9.50 9.57
N PRO A 72 8.52 8.76 9.66
CA PRO A 72 9.72 9.34 10.24
C PRO A 72 10.18 10.48 9.33
N ALA A 73 10.57 11.62 9.93
CA ALA A 73 11.31 12.62 9.16
C ALA A 73 12.61 11.98 8.62
N ASP A 74 13.01 12.31 7.39
CA ASP A 74 14.18 11.71 6.74
C ASP A 74 15.45 11.86 7.62
N ASP A 75 16.22 10.77 7.81
CA ASP A 75 17.43 10.70 8.65
C ASP A 75 17.25 11.17 10.12
N SER A 76 16.06 10.97 10.67
CA SER A 76 15.72 11.43 12.01
C SER A 76 16.17 10.49 13.15
N THR A 77 16.17 11.06 14.35
CA THR A 77 16.16 10.30 15.61
C THR A 77 15.06 9.25 15.66
N ASP A 78 13.96 9.48 14.94
CA ASP A 78 12.75 8.66 14.97
C ASP A 78 12.96 7.35 14.19
N GLU A 79 13.68 7.39 13.05
CA GLU A 79 14.08 6.17 12.34
C GLU A 79 14.95 5.27 13.22
N HIS A 80 15.92 5.86 13.94
CA HIS A 80 16.79 5.12 14.86
C HIS A 80 16.00 4.52 16.02
N ALA A 81 15.06 5.28 16.59
CA ALA A 81 14.18 4.81 17.67
C ALA A 81 13.27 3.65 17.21
N ALA A 82 12.64 3.77 16.03
CA ALA A 82 11.84 2.70 15.44
C ALA A 82 12.66 1.43 15.20
N LYS A 83 13.87 1.55 14.64
CA LYS A 83 14.78 0.41 14.45
C LYS A 83 15.17 -0.23 15.79
N ALA A 84 15.45 0.57 16.81
CA ALA A 84 15.76 0.06 18.15
C ALA A 84 14.58 -0.74 18.73
N ILE A 85 13.34 -0.27 18.57
CA ILE A 85 12.14 -1.02 18.98
C ILE A 85 12.04 -2.33 18.21
N CYS A 86 12.25 -2.31 16.89
CA CYS A 86 12.22 -3.51 16.07
C CYS A 86 13.26 -4.54 16.52
N ASN A 87 14.47 -4.14 16.90
CA ASN A 87 15.54 -5.06 17.33
C ASN A 87 15.19 -5.89 18.58
N HIS A 88 14.20 -5.46 19.37
CA HIS A 88 13.68 -6.20 20.53
C HIS A 88 12.34 -6.88 20.25
N CYS A 89 11.89 -6.93 18.99
CA CYS A 89 10.63 -7.53 18.60
C CYS A 89 10.77 -9.04 18.37
N PRO A 90 9.92 -9.89 18.99
CA PRO A 90 10.02 -11.35 18.86
C PRO A 90 9.74 -11.85 17.43
N VAL A 91 9.05 -11.04 16.62
CA VAL A 91 8.69 -11.37 15.23
C VAL A 91 9.53 -10.60 14.20
N LEU A 92 10.71 -10.08 14.60
CA LEU A 92 11.58 -9.28 13.73
C LEU A 92 11.85 -9.97 12.39
N THR A 93 12.27 -11.24 12.40
CA THR A 93 12.64 -11.98 11.18
C THR A 93 11.43 -12.14 10.27
N HIS A 94 10.31 -12.63 10.81
CA HIS A 94 9.10 -12.85 10.02
C HIS A 94 8.53 -11.53 9.45
N CYS A 95 8.56 -10.46 10.23
CA CYS A 95 8.17 -9.11 9.79
C CYS A 95 9.05 -8.60 8.66
N ARG A 96 10.35 -8.83 8.76
CA ARG A 96 11.33 -8.43 7.75
C ARG A 96 11.11 -9.18 6.45
N ASP A 97 10.98 -10.50 6.53
CA ASP A 97 10.82 -11.36 5.35
C ASP A 97 9.52 -11.02 4.61
N TYR A 98 8.41 -10.90 5.34
CA TYR A 98 7.14 -10.42 4.79
C TYR A 98 7.30 -9.10 4.04
N ALA A 99 7.94 -8.09 4.66
CA ALA A 99 8.09 -6.77 4.04
C ALA A 99 9.08 -6.74 2.87
N VAL A 100 10.03 -7.66 2.83
CA VAL A 100 10.96 -7.84 1.71
C VAL A 100 10.24 -8.47 0.52
N ASP A 101 9.46 -9.52 0.77
CA ASP A 101 8.71 -10.29 -0.24
C ASP A 101 7.54 -9.49 -0.82
N ALA A 102 6.77 -8.82 0.03
CA ALA A 102 5.67 -7.93 -0.36
C ALA A 102 6.15 -6.64 -1.06
N LYS A 103 7.45 -6.33 -0.99
CA LYS A 103 8.07 -5.10 -1.50
C LYS A 103 7.43 -3.83 -0.95
N GLU A 104 7.15 -3.84 0.35
CA GLU A 104 6.37 -2.78 0.98
C GLU A 104 6.99 -1.39 0.77
N PRO A 105 6.29 -0.39 0.24
CA PRO A 105 6.93 0.83 -0.26
C PRO A 105 7.36 1.79 0.85
N HIS A 106 6.71 1.74 2.01
CA HIS A 106 6.86 2.74 3.07
C HIS A 106 7.16 2.13 4.43
N GLY A 107 7.68 2.97 5.32
CA GLY A 107 7.91 2.69 6.71
C GLY A 107 9.02 1.68 7.03
N ILE A 108 9.24 1.53 8.33
CA ILE A 108 10.26 0.66 8.94
C ILE A 108 9.62 -0.68 9.28
N TRP A 109 10.15 -1.74 8.67
CA TRP A 109 9.66 -3.11 8.83
C TRP A 109 10.79 -4.04 9.23
N GLY A 110 10.61 -4.81 10.30
CA GLY A 110 11.64 -5.76 10.76
C GLY A 110 13.01 -5.11 10.99
N GLY A 111 13.03 -3.84 11.41
CA GLY A 111 14.24 -3.05 11.63
C GLY A 111 14.93 -2.53 10.36
N LEU A 112 14.24 -2.53 9.20
CA LEU A 112 14.77 -2.02 7.94
C LEU A 112 13.90 -0.90 7.37
N SER A 113 14.53 0.19 6.94
CA SER A 113 13.91 1.26 6.15
C SER A 113 13.60 0.80 4.72
N PRO A 114 12.79 1.55 3.95
CA PRO A 114 12.49 1.19 2.56
C PRO A 114 13.76 1.06 1.68
N ALA A 115 14.74 1.94 1.90
CA ALA A 115 16.02 1.91 1.19
C ALA A 115 16.85 0.67 1.56
N GLU A 116 16.91 0.32 2.85
CA GLU A 116 17.59 -0.88 3.34
C GLU A 116 16.92 -2.16 2.84
N ARG A 117 15.58 -2.22 2.79
CA ARG A 117 14.85 -3.37 2.22
C ARG A 117 15.12 -3.53 0.73
N LYS A 118 15.24 -2.43 -0.02
CA LYS A 118 15.67 -2.47 -1.43
C LYS A 118 17.07 -3.08 -1.57
N ARG A 119 17.99 -2.69 -0.69
CA ARG A 119 19.34 -3.25 -0.63
C ARG A 119 19.33 -4.74 -0.23
N GLN A 120 18.49 -5.13 0.72
CA GLN A 120 18.32 -6.53 1.14
C GLN A 120 17.84 -7.42 -0.02
N ARG A 121 16.85 -6.97 -0.79
CA ARG A 121 16.40 -7.69 -2.00
C ARG A 121 17.52 -7.87 -3.03
N TRP A 122 18.32 -6.83 -3.22
CA TRP A 122 19.49 -6.90 -4.09
C TRP A 122 20.45 -7.98 -3.59
N PHE A 123 20.83 -7.96 -2.31
CA PHE A 123 21.70 -8.99 -1.73
C PHE A 123 21.12 -10.41 -1.79
N ASN A 124 19.83 -10.60 -1.49
CA ASN A 124 19.19 -11.92 -1.54
C ASN A 124 19.32 -12.56 -2.93
N ARG A 125 19.22 -11.76 -4.01
CA ARG A 125 19.43 -12.23 -5.39
C ARG A 125 20.85 -12.76 -5.64
N PHE A 126 21.89 -12.24 -4.97
CA PHE A 126 23.25 -12.75 -5.13
C PHE A 126 23.55 -13.95 -4.23
N LYS A 127 22.83 -14.08 -3.10
CA LYS A 127 23.02 -15.20 -2.16
C LYS A 127 22.28 -16.47 -2.56
N THR A 128 21.20 -16.36 -3.33
CA THR A 128 20.56 -17.54 -3.92
C THR A 128 21.45 -18.06 -5.06
N THR A 129 22.39 -18.95 -4.74
CA THR A 129 23.03 -19.76 -5.78
C THR A 129 21.93 -20.58 -6.44
N PRO A 130 21.68 -20.44 -7.74
CA PRO A 130 20.70 -21.29 -8.41
C PRO A 130 21.21 -22.73 -8.32
N THR A 131 20.47 -23.59 -7.62
CA THR A 131 20.62 -25.04 -7.74
C THR A 131 20.19 -25.41 -9.15
N VAL A 132 21.16 -25.42 -10.07
CA VAL A 132 20.96 -25.95 -11.42
C VAL A 132 20.60 -27.43 -11.26
N PRO A 133 19.45 -27.91 -11.75
CA PRO A 133 19.18 -29.34 -11.75
C PRO A 133 20.21 -30.00 -12.67
N GLU A 134 20.94 -30.99 -12.15
CA GLU A 134 21.88 -31.81 -12.90
C GLU A 134 21.12 -32.64 -13.94
N GLN A 135 20.74 -32.01 -15.05
CA GLN A 135 20.19 -32.69 -16.21
C GLN A 135 21.37 -33.16 -17.05
N ARG A 136 21.75 -34.41 -16.82
CA ARG A 136 22.78 -35.10 -17.58
C ARG A 136 22.24 -35.35 -18.99
N CYS A 137 22.75 -34.64 -19.99
CA CYS A 137 22.47 -34.94 -21.40
C CYS A 137 22.87 -36.39 -21.69
N SER A 138 21.95 -37.17 -22.25
CA SER A 138 22.18 -38.53 -22.77
C SER A 138 22.54 -38.48 -24.25
#